data_AF-U5FIN3-F1
#
_entry.id   AF-U5FIN3-F1
#
_cell.length_a   1.000
_cell.length_b   1.000
_cell.length_c   1.000
_cell.angle_alpha   90.00
_cell.angle_beta   90.00
_cell.angle_gamma   90.00
#
_symmetry.space_group_name_H-M   'P 1'
#
loop_
_entity.id
_entity.type
_entity.pdbx_description
1 polymer ?
#
loop_
_entity_poly.entity_id
_entity_poly.type
_entity_poly.pdbx_seq_one_letter_code
_entity_poly.pdbx_strand_id
1 'polypeptide(L)'
;MSKKRGLSLEEKREKILQIFYDSQDFFLLKELEKLGPKKGVISQSVKDVVQSLVDDDLASKDKIGTSVYFWSLPSCAGNQMRTVCRKLDSDLQSSKKRHAELVDQCDALKKGREESDEREEALAELKTIEMKYNELKEEMEKYADNDPAAVQAMKEAIEVAHVAANRWTDNIFTLRQWCSNNFPQAKEQLENMYQEAGITDEFDYLEPLPVISVDAVPDQMLEGAP
;
A
#
# COMPACT_ATOMS: atom_id res chain seq x y z
N MET A 1 56.93 -62.53 -3.71
CA MET A 1 56.78 -61.31 -4.53
C MET A 1 55.53 -60.56 -4.07
N SER A 2 55.66 -59.66 -3.10
CA SER A 2 54.50 -58.90 -2.59
C SER A 2 53.90 -58.03 -3.69
N LYS A 3 52.59 -58.18 -3.93
CA LYS A 3 51.83 -57.26 -4.78
C LYS A 3 51.97 -55.85 -4.17
N LYS A 4 52.65 -54.95 -4.89
CA LYS A 4 52.75 -53.54 -4.51
C LYS A 4 51.33 -53.00 -4.30
N ARG A 5 51.07 -52.40 -3.15
CA ARG A 5 49.80 -51.74 -2.82
C ARG A 5 49.48 -50.73 -3.92
N GLY A 6 48.27 -50.76 -4.48
CA GLY A 6 47.83 -49.75 -5.45
C GLY A 6 47.76 -48.37 -4.79
N LEU A 7 48.01 -47.31 -5.57
CA LEU A 7 47.86 -45.93 -5.09
C LEU A 7 46.39 -45.64 -4.74
N SER A 8 46.17 -44.95 -3.63
CA SER A 8 44.86 -44.42 -3.23
C SER A 8 44.41 -43.30 -4.17
N LEU A 9 43.14 -42.89 -4.08
CA LEU A 9 42.63 -41.77 -4.87
C LEU A 9 43.42 -40.48 -4.59
N GLU A 10 43.67 -40.18 -3.31
CA GLU A 10 44.38 -38.97 -2.89
C GLU A 10 45.85 -38.99 -3.34
N GLU A 11 46.52 -40.16 -3.23
CA GLU A 11 47.88 -40.31 -3.74
C GLU A 11 47.93 -40.11 -5.28
N LYS A 12 46.89 -40.52 -6.03
CA LYS A 12 46.81 -40.25 -7.46
C LYS A 12 46.60 -38.76 -7.76
N ARG A 13 45.75 -38.08 -6.98
CA ARG A 13 45.50 -36.63 -7.09
C ARG A 13 46.79 -35.84 -6.88
N GLU A 14 47.55 -36.17 -5.84
CA GLU A 14 48.85 -35.56 -5.56
C GLU A 14 49.85 -35.77 -6.72
N LYS A 15 49.90 -36.99 -7.29
CA LYS A 15 50.78 -37.27 -8.43
C LYS A 15 50.42 -36.49 -9.69
N ILE A 16 49.13 -36.27 -9.96
CA ILE A 16 48.68 -35.44 -11.09
C ILE A 16 48.94 -33.95 -10.79
N LEU A 17 48.66 -33.47 -9.58
CA LEU A 17 49.00 -32.10 -9.17
C LEU A 17 50.49 -31.81 -9.30
N GLN A 18 51.34 -32.77 -8.96
CA GLN A 18 52.78 -32.64 -9.10
C GLN A 18 53.20 -32.45 -10.56
N ILE A 19 52.48 -33.01 -11.55
CA ILE A 19 52.75 -32.74 -12.97
C ILE A 19 52.53 -31.25 -13.27
N PHE A 20 51.43 -30.67 -12.78
CA PHE A 20 51.14 -29.25 -12.97
C PHE A 20 52.17 -28.36 -12.25
N TYR A 21 52.57 -28.70 -11.03
CA TYR A 21 53.51 -27.88 -10.25
C TYR A 21 54.96 -27.97 -10.73
N ASP A 22 55.40 -29.16 -11.17
CA ASP A 22 56.76 -29.36 -11.69
C ASP A 22 56.96 -28.61 -13.02
N SER A 23 55.96 -28.66 -13.90
CA SER A 23 56.02 -28.06 -15.25
C SER A 23 55.57 -26.60 -15.29
N GLN A 24 54.64 -26.21 -14.42
CA GLN A 24 53.94 -24.92 -14.42
C GLN A 24 53.32 -24.58 -15.79
N ASP A 25 52.85 -25.61 -16.49
CA ASP A 25 52.33 -25.51 -17.86
C ASP A 25 50.85 -25.90 -17.96
N PHE A 26 50.26 -25.68 -19.13
CA PHE A 26 48.88 -25.99 -19.47
C PHE A 26 48.81 -27.28 -20.28
N PHE A 27 47.87 -28.16 -19.93
CA PHE A 27 47.77 -29.48 -20.55
C PHE A 27 46.40 -29.75 -21.13
N LEU A 28 46.38 -30.44 -22.26
CA LEU A 28 45.18 -31.12 -22.75
C LEU A 28 44.98 -32.44 -22.00
N LEU A 29 43.74 -32.92 -21.92
CA LEU A 29 43.45 -34.22 -21.31
C LEU A 29 44.29 -35.36 -21.90
N LYS A 30 44.49 -35.37 -23.22
CA LYS A 30 45.31 -36.38 -23.93
C LYS A 30 46.79 -36.34 -23.51
N GLU A 31 47.29 -35.19 -23.06
CA GLU A 31 48.68 -35.04 -22.61
C GLU A 31 48.84 -35.53 -21.17
N LEU A 32 47.85 -35.21 -20.32
CA LEU A 32 47.77 -35.76 -18.97
C LEU A 32 47.62 -37.28 -18.98
N GLU A 33 46.84 -37.85 -19.90
CA GLU A 33 46.73 -39.31 -20.09
C GLU A 33 48.06 -39.97 -20.47
N LYS A 34 49.00 -39.23 -21.08
CA LYS A 34 50.36 -39.70 -21.37
C LYS A 34 51.33 -39.51 -20.21
N LEU A 35 51.19 -38.43 -19.43
CA LEU A 35 52.09 -38.07 -18.33
C LEU A 35 51.70 -38.74 -17.01
N GLY A 36 50.41 -38.96 -16.76
CA GLY A 36 49.88 -39.60 -15.56
C GLY A 36 50.47 -41.00 -15.29
N PRO A 37 50.52 -41.90 -16.28
CA PRO A 37 51.17 -43.21 -16.14
C PRO A 37 52.65 -43.13 -15.79
N LYS A 38 53.37 -42.11 -16.29
CA LYS A 38 54.80 -41.91 -15.96
C LYS A 38 55.01 -41.56 -14.48
N LYS A 39 53.99 -40.99 -13.83
CA LYS A 39 53.99 -40.68 -12.38
C LYS A 39 53.30 -41.77 -11.54
N GLY A 40 52.94 -42.90 -12.15
CA GLY A 40 52.38 -44.08 -11.47
C GLY A 40 50.85 -44.13 -11.40
N VAL A 41 50.14 -43.17 -12.00
CA VAL A 41 48.67 -43.18 -12.05
C VAL A 41 48.18 -44.09 -13.18
N ILE A 42 47.21 -44.96 -12.90
CA ILE A 42 46.68 -45.89 -13.92
C ILE A 42 45.99 -45.08 -15.02
N SER A 43 46.34 -45.33 -16.28
CA SER A 43 45.86 -44.58 -17.46
C SER A 43 44.35 -44.37 -17.48
N GLN A 44 43.58 -45.44 -17.24
CA GLN A 44 42.12 -45.40 -17.23
C GLN A 44 41.53 -44.47 -16.15
N SER A 45 42.28 -44.18 -15.08
CA SER A 45 41.84 -43.33 -13.97
C SER A 45 42.27 -41.87 -14.08
N VAL A 46 43.12 -41.51 -15.04
CA VAL A 46 43.68 -40.16 -15.13
C VAL A 46 42.57 -39.13 -15.34
N LYS A 47 41.61 -39.41 -16.23
CA LYS A 47 40.47 -38.52 -16.49
C LYS A 47 39.66 -38.23 -15.23
N ASP A 48 39.29 -39.26 -14.48
CA ASP A 48 38.46 -39.11 -13.28
C ASP A 48 39.21 -38.38 -12.16
N VAL A 49 40.52 -38.63 -12.04
CA VAL A 49 41.39 -37.93 -11.08
C VAL A 49 41.57 -36.45 -11.45
N VAL A 50 41.74 -36.13 -12.73
CA VAL A 50 41.80 -34.74 -13.20
C VAL A 50 40.46 -34.04 -12.96
N GLN A 51 39.34 -34.71 -13.23
CA GLN A 51 38.02 -34.13 -12.99
C GLN A 51 37.78 -33.87 -11.50
N SER A 52 38.15 -34.79 -10.61
CA SER A 52 38.01 -34.59 -9.16
C SER A 52 38.93 -33.51 -8.60
N LEU A 53 40.08 -33.25 -9.23
CA LEU A 53 40.91 -32.10 -8.89
C LEU A 53 40.24 -30.78 -9.29
N VAL A 54 39.53 -30.76 -10.41
CA VAL A 54 38.79 -29.57 -10.84
C VAL A 54 37.55 -29.35 -9.99
N ASP A 55 36.82 -30.41 -9.65
CA ASP A 55 35.58 -30.30 -8.87
C ASP A 55 35.83 -29.74 -7.45
N ASP A 56 37.02 -29.97 -6.90
CA ASP A 56 37.46 -29.43 -5.60
C ASP A 56 38.33 -28.16 -5.73
N ASP A 57 38.32 -27.49 -6.89
CA ASP A 57 39.08 -26.26 -7.17
C ASP A 57 40.62 -26.36 -7.00
N LEU A 58 41.18 -27.58 -6.99
CA LEU A 58 42.63 -27.81 -6.92
C LEU A 58 43.33 -27.72 -8.28
N ALA A 59 42.58 -27.86 -9.38
CA ALA A 59 43.04 -27.61 -10.74
C ALA A 59 41.99 -26.77 -11.49
N SER A 60 42.45 -25.84 -12.30
CA SER A 60 41.60 -25.04 -13.17
C SER A 60 41.39 -25.75 -14.50
N LYS A 61 40.18 -25.59 -15.07
CA LYS A 61 39.89 -25.97 -16.46
C LYS A 61 39.27 -24.79 -17.18
N ASP A 62 39.62 -24.62 -18.45
CA ASP A 62 38.94 -23.67 -19.33
C ASP A 62 38.95 -24.17 -20.77
N LYS A 63 37.91 -23.79 -21.51
CA LYS A 63 37.73 -24.16 -22.91
C LYS A 63 38.11 -22.99 -23.80
N ILE A 64 39.21 -23.16 -24.54
CA ILE A 64 39.73 -22.17 -25.48
C ILE A 64 39.57 -22.74 -26.89
N GLY A 65 38.65 -22.14 -27.66
CA GLY A 65 38.27 -22.65 -28.98
C GLY A 65 37.62 -24.04 -28.91
N THR A 66 38.22 -25.01 -29.59
CA THR A 66 37.75 -26.41 -29.60
C THR A 66 38.36 -27.28 -28.50
N SER A 67 39.33 -26.76 -27.75
CA SER A 67 40.15 -27.53 -26.81
C SER A 67 39.89 -27.13 -25.36
N VAL A 68 39.98 -28.10 -24.44
CA VAL A 68 39.88 -27.87 -23.00
C VAL A 68 41.27 -28.02 -22.40
N TYR A 69 41.72 -26.97 -21.72
CA TYR A 69 43.02 -26.89 -21.06
C TYR A 69 42.83 -27.07 -19.56
N PHE A 70 43.77 -27.75 -18.93
CA PHE A 70 43.85 -28.00 -17.50
C PHE A 70 45.19 -27.50 -16.98
N TRP A 71 45.19 -26.81 -15.84
CA TRP A 71 46.40 -26.32 -15.19
C TRP A 71 46.20 -26.19 -13.69
N SER A 72 47.30 -26.16 -12.94
CA SER A 72 47.29 -25.76 -11.54
C SER A 72 48.62 -25.10 -11.20
N LEU A 73 48.57 -23.87 -10.67
CA LEU A 73 49.76 -23.12 -10.26
C LEU A 73 49.88 -23.17 -8.74
N PRO A 74 51.10 -23.32 -8.18
CA PRO A 74 51.30 -23.35 -6.73
C PRO A 74 50.72 -22.12 -5.98
N SER A 75 50.60 -20.97 -6.67
CA SER A 75 50.04 -19.73 -6.12
C SER A 75 48.52 -19.64 -6.19
N CYS A 76 47.83 -20.53 -6.92
CA CYS A 76 46.40 -20.41 -7.22
C CYS A 76 45.54 -20.47 -5.95
N ALA A 77 45.73 -21.51 -5.12
CA ALA A 77 44.98 -21.68 -3.88
C ALA A 77 45.19 -20.50 -2.90
N GLY A 78 46.44 -20.05 -2.75
CA GLY A 78 46.77 -18.91 -1.89
C GLY A 78 46.15 -17.59 -2.38
N ASN A 79 46.16 -17.34 -3.69
CA ASN A 79 45.57 -16.15 -4.29
C ASN A 79 44.04 -16.15 -4.23
N GLN A 80 43.41 -17.31 -4.42
CA GLN A 80 41.96 -17.48 -4.26
C GLN A 80 41.54 -17.17 -2.84
N MET A 81 42.22 -17.75 -1.83
CA MET A 81 41.93 -17.45 -0.43
C MET A 81 42.13 -15.98 -0.10
N ARG A 82 43.23 -15.35 -0.56
CA ARG A 82 43.46 -13.92 -0.33
C ARG A 82 42.37 -13.05 -0.97
N THR A 83 41.88 -13.43 -2.15
CA THR A 83 40.80 -12.72 -2.85
C THR A 83 39.49 -12.84 -2.07
N VAL A 84 39.14 -14.04 -1.61
CA VAL A 84 37.96 -14.28 -0.78
C VAL A 84 38.06 -13.52 0.54
N CYS A 85 39.19 -13.60 1.25
CA CYS A 85 39.42 -12.83 2.47
C CYS A 85 39.27 -11.33 2.24
N ARG A 86 39.86 -10.77 1.17
CA ARG A 86 39.75 -9.35 0.85
C ARG A 86 38.30 -8.94 0.57
N LYS A 87 37.54 -9.79 -0.15
CA LYS A 87 36.13 -9.54 -0.42
C LYS A 87 35.30 -9.56 0.87
N LEU A 88 35.46 -10.60 1.68
CA LEU A 88 34.75 -10.72 2.96
C LEU A 88 35.09 -9.59 3.92
N ASP A 89 36.34 -9.14 3.97
CA ASP A 89 36.75 -7.99 4.78
C ASP A 89 36.08 -6.70 4.28
N SER A 90 36.08 -6.45 2.96
CA SER A 90 35.36 -5.32 2.36
C SER A 90 33.86 -5.36 2.67
N ASP A 91 33.22 -6.52 2.55
CA ASP A 91 31.80 -6.71 2.83
C ASP A 91 31.51 -6.46 4.32
N LEU A 92 32.36 -6.98 5.21
CA LEU A 92 32.27 -6.75 6.65
C LEU A 92 32.38 -5.27 7.00
N GLN A 93 33.35 -4.55 6.42
CA GLN A 93 33.50 -3.10 6.65
C GLN A 93 32.28 -2.32 6.15
N SER A 94 31.75 -2.67 4.98
CA SER A 94 30.55 -2.04 4.43
C SER A 94 29.31 -2.26 5.32
N SER A 95 29.16 -3.48 5.84
CA SER A 95 28.07 -3.86 6.73
C SER A 95 28.18 -3.16 8.09
N LYS A 96 29.38 -3.10 8.67
CA LYS A 96 29.65 -2.35 9.91
C LYS A 96 29.33 -0.87 9.76
N LYS A 97 29.76 -0.25 8.66
CA LYS A 97 29.45 1.15 8.35
C LYS A 97 27.93 1.36 8.27
N ARG A 98 27.23 0.54 7.49
CA ARG A 98 25.77 0.61 7.36
C ARG A 98 25.05 0.39 8.69
N HIS A 99 25.54 -0.52 9.52
CA HIS A 99 24.98 -0.75 10.85
C HIS A 99 25.12 0.49 11.74
N ALA A 100 26.30 1.11 11.79
CA ALA A 100 26.50 2.35 12.54
C ALA A 100 25.57 3.48 12.04
N GLU A 101 25.46 3.66 10.72
CA GLU A 101 24.55 4.65 10.12
C GLU A 101 23.08 4.39 10.49
N LEU A 102 22.65 3.13 10.52
CA LEU A 102 21.29 2.76 10.90
C LEU A 102 21.03 2.95 12.40
N VAL A 103 22.02 2.67 13.25
CA VAL A 103 21.92 2.93 14.70
C VAL A 103 21.78 4.43 14.94
N ASP A 104 22.62 5.26 14.31
CA ASP A 104 22.54 6.72 14.41
C ASP A 104 21.17 7.25 13.93
N GLN A 105 20.62 6.70 12.84
CA GLN A 105 19.28 7.06 12.36
C GLN A 105 18.18 6.65 13.33
N CYS A 106 18.26 5.46 13.90
CA CYS A 106 17.30 4.99 14.92
C CYS A 106 17.32 5.90 16.14
N ASP A 107 18.52 6.27 16.63
CA ASP A 107 18.65 7.13 17.81
C ASP A 107 18.19 8.57 17.51
N ALA A 108 18.45 9.09 16.32
CA ALA A 108 17.93 10.38 15.87
C ALA A 108 16.40 10.39 15.79
N LEU A 109 15.77 9.31 15.31
CA LEU A 109 14.30 9.17 15.21
C LEU A 109 13.63 8.94 16.57
N LYS A 110 14.34 8.29 17.51
CA LYS A 110 13.85 8.09 18.88
C LYS A 110 13.79 9.39 19.65
N LYS A 111 14.67 10.35 19.39
CA LYS A 111 14.67 11.65 20.07
C LYS A 111 13.31 12.35 19.89
N GLY A 112 12.60 12.59 20.98
CA GLY A 112 11.24 13.17 20.97
C GLY A 112 10.11 12.19 20.64
N ARG A 113 10.43 10.90 20.45
CA ARG A 113 9.48 9.77 20.34
C ARG A 113 9.84 8.68 21.34
N GLU A 114 10.42 9.10 22.46
CA GLU A 114 10.84 8.20 23.54
C GLU A 114 9.63 7.41 24.03
N GLU A 115 9.83 6.12 24.28
CA GLU A 115 8.81 5.28 24.87
C GLU A 115 8.61 5.74 26.31
N SER A 116 7.46 6.35 26.58
CA SER A 116 7.02 6.76 27.90
C SER A 116 5.53 6.45 28.04
N ASP A 117 5.08 6.22 29.28
CA ASP A 117 3.67 5.98 29.59
C ASP A 117 2.81 7.16 29.11
N GLU A 118 3.32 8.40 29.24
CA GLU A 118 2.67 9.62 28.75
C GLU A 118 2.44 9.59 27.24
N ARG A 119 3.43 9.10 26.46
CA ARG A 119 3.30 8.98 25.00
C ARG A 119 2.29 7.90 24.62
N GLU A 120 2.28 6.77 25.33
CA GLU A 120 1.31 5.70 25.08
C GLU A 120 -0.12 6.18 25.36
N GLU A 121 -0.33 6.88 26.47
CA GLU A 121 -1.62 7.48 26.83
C GLU A 121 -2.07 8.52 25.80
N ALA A 122 -1.19 9.45 25.41
CA ALA A 122 -1.51 10.46 24.39
C ALA A 122 -1.86 9.85 23.02
N LEU A 123 -1.20 8.76 22.62
CA LEU A 123 -1.53 8.05 21.38
C LEU A 123 -2.89 7.32 21.49
N ALA A 124 -3.21 6.77 22.65
CA ALA A 124 -4.51 6.14 22.89
C ALA A 124 -5.65 7.17 22.91
N GLU A 125 -5.41 8.34 23.52
CA GLU A 125 -6.35 9.46 23.53
C GLU A 125 -6.57 10.01 22.11
N LEU A 126 -5.50 10.27 21.36
CA LEU A 126 -5.59 10.73 19.97
C LEU A 126 -6.43 9.79 19.12
N LYS A 127 -6.20 8.48 19.24
CA LYS A 127 -7.00 7.47 18.53
C LYS A 127 -8.49 7.54 18.92
N THR A 128 -8.78 7.73 20.21
CA THR A 128 -10.16 7.86 20.71
C THR A 128 -10.83 9.11 20.17
N ILE A 129 -10.11 10.24 20.12
CA ILE A 129 -10.60 11.50 19.57
C ILE A 129 -10.84 11.39 18.07
N GLU A 130 -9.93 10.77 17.31
CA GLU A 130 -10.09 10.54 15.87
C GLU A 130 -11.32 9.69 15.55
N MET A 131 -11.58 8.65 16.35
CA MET A 131 -12.79 7.83 16.22
C MET A 131 -14.05 8.68 16.44
N LYS A 132 -14.11 9.43 17.54
CA LYS A 132 -15.24 10.33 17.83
C LYS A 132 -15.41 11.38 16.73
N TYR A 133 -14.34 11.99 16.26
CA TYR A 133 -14.40 12.98 15.18
C TYR A 133 -15.04 12.40 13.92
N ASN A 134 -14.64 11.18 13.52
CA ASN A 134 -15.22 10.53 12.35
C ASN A 134 -16.70 10.17 12.56
N GLU A 135 -17.07 9.68 13.75
CA GLU A 135 -18.48 9.41 14.10
C GLU A 135 -19.34 10.68 14.02
N LEU A 136 -18.89 11.78 14.64
CA LEU A 136 -19.60 13.07 14.59
C LEU A 136 -19.67 13.62 13.16
N LYS A 137 -18.61 13.45 12.38
CA LYS A 137 -18.58 13.88 10.98
C LYS A 137 -19.61 13.12 10.14
N GLU A 138 -19.67 11.79 10.28
CA GLU A 138 -20.69 10.96 9.62
C GLU A 138 -22.11 11.33 10.08
N GLU A 139 -22.27 11.67 11.36
CA GLU A 139 -23.55 12.16 11.88
C GLU A 139 -23.93 13.52 11.27
N MET A 140 -23.01 14.47 11.18
CA MET A 140 -23.25 15.77 10.53
C MET A 140 -23.66 15.61 9.06
N GLU A 141 -23.06 14.68 8.33
CA GLU A 141 -23.44 14.40 6.93
C GLU A 141 -24.92 14.00 6.80
N LYS A 142 -25.51 13.31 7.80
CA LYS A 142 -26.95 12.96 7.79
C LYS A 142 -27.86 14.19 7.87
N TYR A 143 -27.36 15.29 8.42
CA TYR A 143 -28.10 16.53 8.57
C TYR A 143 -27.71 17.60 7.54
N ALA A 144 -26.89 17.24 6.54
CA ALA A 144 -26.41 18.19 5.52
C ALA A 144 -27.56 18.91 4.77
N ASP A 145 -28.70 18.24 4.59
CA ASP A 145 -29.88 18.79 3.92
C ASP A 145 -30.76 19.66 4.83
N ASN A 146 -30.52 19.67 6.15
CA ASN A 146 -31.31 20.41 7.14
C ASN A 146 -30.67 21.76 7.48
N ASP A 147 -30.36 22.57 6.47
CA ASP A 147 -29.83 23.92 6.67
C ASP A 147 -30.88 24.82 7.33
N PRO A 148 -30.63 25.38 8.54
CA PRO A 148 -31.55 26.29 9.20
C PRO A 148 -31.92 27.51 8.35
N ALA A 149 -30.98 28.01 7.53
CA ALA A 149 -31.25 29.14 6.64
C ALA A 149 -32.23 28.75 5.51
N ALA A 150 -32.09 27.55 4.95
CA ALA A 150 -33.02 27.02 3.96
C ALA A 150 -34.43 26.79 4.56
N VAL A 151 -34.51 26.25 5.77
CA VAL A 151 -35.79 26.06 6.50
C VAL A 151 -36.46 27.42 6.79
N GLN A 152 -35.69 28.41 7.21
CA GLN A 152 -36.21 29.74 7.48
C GLN A 152 -36.71 30.43 6.19
N ALA A 153 -35.96 30.35 5.10
CA ALA A 153 -36.38 30.86 3.80
C ALA A 153 -37.66 30.17 3.29
N MET A 154 -37.82 28.86 3.54
CA MET A 154 -39.04 28.12 3.22
C MET A 154 -40.24 28.63 4.02
N LYS A 155 -40.08 28.92 5.33
CA LYS A 155 -41.15 29.48 6.17
C LYS A 155 -41.61 30.85 5.67
N GLU A 156 -40.67 31.73 5.34
CA GLU A 156 -40.97 33.06 4.79
C GLU A 156 -41.70 32.97 3.43
N ALA A 157 -41.26 32.05 2.56
CA ALA A 157 -41.93 31.80 1.28
C ALA A 157 -43.36 31.27 1.45
N ILE A 158 -43.59 30.39 2.45
CA ILE A 158 -44.93 29.88 2.79
C ILE A 158 -45.83 31.03 3.25
N GLU A 159 -45.34 31.94 4.09
CA GLU A 159 -46.12 33.10 4.54
C GLU A 159 -46.55 33.99 3.36
N VAL A 160 -45.62 34.29 2.44
CA VAL A 160 -45.91 35.07 1.23
C VAL A 160 -46.93 34.34 0.34
N ALA A 161 -46.77 33.03 0.14
CA ALA A 161 -47.68 32.22 -0.66
C ALA A 161 -49.09 32.16 -0.05
N HIS A 162 -49.19 32.04 1.27
CA HIS A 162 -50.44 32.01 2.01
C HIS A 162 -51.22 33.33 1.86
N VAL A 163 -50.55 34.46 2.09
CA VAL A 163 -51.14 35.79 1.88
C VAL A 163 -51.57 35.98 0.42
N ALA A 164 -50.74 35.54 -0.53
CA ALA A 164 -51.06 35.64 -1.95
C ALA A 164 -52.27 34.78 -2.35
N ALA A 165 -52.37 33.55 -1.84
CA ALA A 165 -53.49 32.66 -2.08
C ALA A 165 -54.80 33.26 -1.55
N ASN A 166 -54.81 33.72 -0.31
CA ASN A 166 -55.98 34.35 0.31
C ASN A 166 -56.40 35.65 -0.41
N ARG A 167 -55.45 36.43 -0.91
CA ARG A 167 -55.74 37.60 -1.76
C ARG A 167 -56.41 37.20 -3.08
N TRP A 168 -56.00 36.09 -3.69
CA TRP A 168 -56.68 35.58 -4.89
C TRP A 168 -58.07 35.03 -4.57
N THR A 169 -58.26 34.40 -3.40
CA THR A 169 -59.58 34.02 -2.87
C THR A 169 -60.49 35.24 -2.74
N ASP A 170 -60.00 36.36 -2.16
CA ASP A 170 -60.75 37.63 -2.10
C ASP A 170 -61.18 38.11 -3.50
N ASN A 171 -60.24 38.08 -4.45
CA ASN A 171 -60.50 38.52 -5.83
C ASN A 171 -61.57 37.65 -6.49
N ILE A 172 -61.51 36.33 -6.30
CA ILE A 172 -62.49 35.37 -6.85
C ILE A 172 -63.87 35.66 -6.27
N PHE A 173 -63.99 35.80 -4.94
CA PHE A 173 -65.27 36.11 -4.30
C PHE A 173 -65.83 37.46 -4.73
N THR A 174 -64.96 38.48 -4.84
CA THR A 174 -65.35 39.81 -5.31
C THR A 174 -65.89 39.76 -6.75
N LEU A 175 -65.21 39.05 -7.65
CA LEU A 175 -65.65 38.86 -9.04
C LEU A 175 -66.96 38.07 -9.11
N ARG A 176 -67.08 36.97 -8.34
CA ARG A 176 -68.33 36.17 -8.26
C ARG A 176 -69.50 37.04 -7.81
N GLN A 177 -69.32 37.87 -6.78
CA GLN A 177 -70.34 38.79 -6.28
C GLN A 177 -70.68 39.88 -7.31
N TRP A 178 -69.67 40.55 -7.87
CA TRP A 178 -69.88 41.65 -8.82
C TRP A 178 -70.57 41.16 -10.10
N CYS A 179 -70.13 40.04 -10.68
CA CYS A 179 -70.77 39.48 -11.88
C CYS A 179 -72.21 39.05 -11.60
N SER A 180 -72.48 38.43 -10.44
CA SER A 180 -73.84 38.04 -10.04
C SER A 180 -74.79 39.24 -9.91
N ASN A 181 -74.28 40.39 -9.42
CA ASN A 181 -75.07 41.59 -9.22
C ASN A 181 -75.32 42.38 -10.52
N ASN A 182 -74.34 42.45 -11.41
CA ASN A 182 -74.42 43.26 -12.64
C ASN A 182 -74.95 42.47 -13.86
N PHE A 183 -74.81 41.15 -13.86
CA PHE A 183 -75.25 40.29 -14.96
C PHE A 183 -76.10 39.09 -14.45
N PRO A 184 -77.32 39.32 -13.95
CA PRO A 184 -78.15 38.25 -13.38
C PRO A 184 -78.46 37.11 -14.36
N GLN A 185 -78.50 37.41 -15.66
CA GLN A 185 -78.76 36.45 -16.73
C GLN A 185 -77.61 35.47 -16.97
N ALA A 186 -76.38 35.82 -16.57
CA ALA A 186 -75.18 34.99 -16.74
C ALA A 186 -74.79 34.21 -15.47
N LYS A 187 -75.56 34.35 -14.39
CA LYS A 187 -75.22 33.81 -13.07
C LYS A 187 -75.04 32.28 -13.08
N GLU A 188 -75.94 31.56 -13.72
CA GLU A 188 -75.90 30.09 -13.81
C GLU A 188 -74.70 29.59 -14.63
N GLN A 189 -74.40 30.28 -15.75
CA GLN A 189 -73.24 29.95 -16.58
C GLN A 189 -71.92 30.20 -15.84
N LEU A 190 -71.84 31.30 -15.08
CA LEU A 190 -70.67 31.63 -14.26
C LEU A 190 -70.47 30.62 -13.13
N GLU A 191 -71.54 30.17 -12.49
CA GLU A 191 -71.49 29.16 -11.43
C GLU A 191 -71.00 27.81 -11.98
N ASN A 192 -71.54 27.37 -13.11
CA ASN A 192 -71.08 26.14 -13.77
C ASN A 192 -69.60 26.21 -14.15
N MET A 193 -69.13 27.36 -14.65
CA MET A 193 -67.72 27.58 -14.97
C MET A 193 -66.82 27.48 -13.72
N TYR A 194 -67.24 28.04 -12.59
CA TYR A 194 -66.48 27.93 -11.33
C TYR A 194 -66.42 26.48 -10.83
N GLN A 195 -67.54 25.74 -10.90
CA GLN A 195 -67.58 24.32 -10.54
C GLN A 195 -66.67 23.48 -11.45
N GLU A 196 -66.68 23.70 -12.77
CA GLU A 196 -65.77 23.05 -13.72
C GLU A 196 -64.29 23.39 -13.45
N ALA A 197 -64.00 24.60 -12.97
CA ALA A 197 -62.67 25.04 -12.57
C ALA A 197 -62.25 24.53 -11.17
N GLY A 198 -63.12 23.78 -10.47
CA GLY A 198 -62.84 23.24 -9.14
C GLY A 198 -63.05 24.22 -7.98
N ILE A 199 -63.68 25.36 -8.24
CA ILE A 199 -64.10 26.32 -7.21
C ILE A 199 -65.50 25.91 -6.76
N THR A 200 -65.55 24.96 -5.82
CA THR A 200 -66.77 24.40 -5.25
C THR A 200 -67.24 25.20 -4.04
N ASP A 201 -68.36 24.80 -3.42
CA ASP A 201 -68.88 25.44 -2.20
C ASP A 201 -67.97 25.22 -0.97
N GLU A 202 -66.98 24.33 -1.06
CA GLU A 202 -65.96 24.10 -0.03
C GLU A 202 -64.71 24.98 -0.23
N PHE A 203 -64.64 25.76 -1.31
CA PHE A 203 -63.53 26.68 -1.56
C PHE A 203 -63.58 27.86 -0.60
N ASP A 204 -62.58 27.97 0.27
CA ASP A 204 -62.48 29.01 1.28
C ASP A 204 -61.01 29.45 1.50
N TYR A 205 -60.81 30.42 2.39
CA TYR A 205 -59.48 30.87 2.79
C TYR A 205 -58.65 29.74 3.39
N LEU A 206 -57.35 29.77 3.11
CA LEU A 206 -56.41 28.91 3.79
C LEU A 206 -56.25 29.39 5.24
N GLU A 207 -56.52 28.51 6.20
CA GLU A 207 -56.25 28.77 7.61
C GLU A 207 -54.74 28.92 7.87
N PRO A 208 -54.33 29.75 8.84
CA PRO A 208 -52.92 29.85 9.22
C PRO A 208 -52.43 28.50 9.75
N LEU A 209 -51.30 28.02 9.23
CA LEU A 209 -50.68 26.79 9.71
C LEU A 209 -50.29 26.94 11.19
N PRO A 210 -50.49 25.91 12.04
CA PRO A 210 -50.03 25.96 13.41
C PRO A 210 -48.51 26.16 13.45
N VAL A 211 -48.07 27.16 14.20
CA VAL A 211 -46.64 27.46 14.39
C VAL A 211 -45.99 26.29 15.11
N ILE A 212 -45.30 25.43 14.39
CA ILE A 212 -44.39 24.46 14.99
C ILE A 212 -43.16 25.25 15.42
N SER A 213 -43.15 25.70 16.67
CA SER A 213 -42.00 26.34 17.30
C SER A 213 -40.90 25.28 17.48
N VAL A 214 -39.81 25.42 16.74
CA VAL A 214 -38.61 24.58 16.88
C VAL A 214 -37.60 25.22 17.85
N ASP A 215 -37.92 26.40 18.40
CA ASP A 215 -37.00 27.25 19.20
C ASP A 215 -36.82 26.79 20.65
N ALA A 216 -36.96 25.50 20.93
CA ALA A 216 -36.73 24.94 22.27
C ALA A 216 -35.86 23.69 22.21
N VAL A 217 -34.70 23.78 21.56
CA VAL A 217 -33.55 22.98 22.01
C VAL A 217 -32.70 23.93 22.84
N PRO A 218 -32.74 23.85 24.19
CA PRO A 218 -31.77 24.58 24.99
C PRO A 218 -30.40 24.06 24.59
N ASP A 219 -29.51 25.00 24.28
CA ASP A 219 -28.09 24.79 24.06
C ASP A 219 -27.51 24.08 25.30
N GLN A 220 -27.60 22.75 25.32
CA GLN A 220 -26.89 21.92 26.28
C GLN A 220 -25.45 21.95 25.83
N MET A 221 -24.77 23.03 26.19
CA MET A 221 -23.33 23.03 26.35
C MET A 221 -22.99 21.80 27.18
N LEU A 222 -22.42 20.79 26.52
CA LEU A 222 -21.75 19.67 27.16
C LEU A 222 -20.58 20.26 27.94
N GLU A 223 -20.84 20.64 29.19
CA GLU A 223 -19.81 20.79 30.21
C GLU A 223 -19.12 19.43 30.34
N GLY A 224 -18.01 19.29 29.62
CA GLY A 224 -16.99 18.32 29.97
C GLY A 224 -16.50 18.66 31.38
N ALA A 225 -16.78 17.76 32.32
CA ALA A 225 -16.19 17.74 33.64
C ALA A 225 -15.42 16.41 33.81
N PRO A 226 -14.42 16.39 34.69
CA PRO A 226 -13.02 16.09 34.39
C PRO A 226 -12.66 14.61 34.27
#